data_AF-A0A660MLI8-F1
#
_entry.id   AF-A0A660MLI8-F1
#
_cell.length_a   1.000
_cell.length_b   1.000
_cell.length_c   1.000
_cell.angle_alpha   90.00
_cell.angle_beta   90.00
_cell.angle_gamma   90.00
#
_symmetry.space_group_name_H-M   'P 1'
#
loop_
_entity.id
_entity.type
_entity.pdbx_description
1 polymer ?
#
loop_
_entity_poly.entity_id
_entity_poly.type
_entity_poly.pdbx_seq_one_letter_code
_entity_poly.pdbx_strand_id
1 'polypeptide(L)'
;AILDAMNPDGLQTLMVQRYLDKVSEGDKRILVINGAAVDHGLARLPAEGEFRANLAAGGRGVVQPLSEREWWIVEQVKPLIAEQQLYLAGLDVIGGYLTELNVTSPTCMREIEKATGQPIARRFWEGLA
;
A
#
# COMPACT_ATOMS: atom_id res chain seq x y z
N ALA A 1 -16.62 3.34 9.08
CA ALA A 1 -16.42 2.10 9.86
C ALA A 1 -16.06 0.98 8.89
N ILE A 2 -15.21 0.05 9.30
CA ILE A 2 -15.09 -1.26 8.66
C ILE A 2 -16.12 -2.13 9.37
N LEU A 3 -16.99 -2.80 8.62
CA LEU A 3 -17.97 -3.73 9.18
C LEU A 3 -17.66 -5.14 8.67
N ASP A 4 -17.60 -6.08 9.60
CA ASP A 4 -17.65 -7.50 9.27
C ASP A 4 -19.12 -7.89 9.11
N ALA A 5 -19.49 -8.32 7.91
CA ALA A 5 -20.80 -8.84 7.58
C ALA A 5 -20.69 -10.29 7.11
N MET A 6 -21.82 -10.99 7.00
CA MET A 6 -21.88 -12.27 6.31
C MET A 6 -22.63 -12.12 5.00
N ASN A 7 -22.29 -12.93 4.00
CA ASN A 7 -23.13 -13.11 2.83
C ASN A 7 -24.49 -13.76 3.22
N PRO A 8 -25.53 -13.70 2.36
CA PRO A 8 -26.89 -14.12 2.72
C PRO A 8 -27.03 -15.57 3.18
N ASP A 9 -26.12 -16.47 2.80
CA ASP A 9 -26.10 -17.88 3.22
C ASP A 9 -25.27 -18.14 4.49
N GLY A 10 -24.58 -17.12 5.02
CA GLY A 10 -23.79 -17.18 6.26
C GLY A 10 -22.45 -17.90 6.12
N LEU A 11 -22.01 -18.23 4.90
CA LEU A 11 -20.83 -19.05 4.66
C LEU A 11 -19.54 -18.25 4.42
N GLN A 12 -19.64 -16.94 4.19
CA GLN A 12 -18.50 -16.07 3.87
C GLN A 12 -18.56 -14.77 4.66
N THR A 13 -17.42 -14.39 5.22
CA THR A 13 -17.22 -13.06 5.81
C THR A 13 -17.02 -12.04 4.71
N LEU A 14 -17.64 -10.88 4.88
CA LEU A 14 -17.59 -9.74 4.00
C LEU A 14 -17.00 -8.57 4.76
N MET A 15 -16.05 -7.87 4.15
CA MET A 15 -15.57 -6.59 4.64
C MET A 15 -16.30 -5.47 3.90
N VAL A 16 -16.99 -4.59 4.64
CA VAL A 16 -17.64 -3.41 4.08
C VAL A 16 -16.91 -2.15 4.52
N GLN A 17 -16.45 -1.36 3.55
CA GLN A 17 -15.75 -0.10 3.77
C GLN A 17 -16.48 1.05 3.07
N ARG A 18 -16.37 2.26 3.63
CA ARG A 18 -16.86 3.48 2.98
C ARG A 18 -16.08 3.70 1.68
N TYR A 19 -16.78 4.03 0.61
CA TYR A 19 -16.15 4.45 -0.65
C TYR A 19 -15.32 5.73 -0.46
N LEU A 20 -14.13 5.76 -1.05
CA LEU A 20 -13.20 6.90 -0.97
C LEU A 20 -13.08 7.53 -2.36
N ASP A 21 -13.75 8.67 -2.59
CA ASP A 21 -13.77 9.35 -3.90
C ASP A 21 -12.37 9.70 -4.43
N LYS A 22 -11.41 9.90 -3.50
CA LYS A 22 -9.99 10.14 -3.79
C LYS A 22 -9.25 8.94 -4.40
N VAL A 23 -9.91 7.79 -4.58
CA VAL A 23 -9.33 6.67 -5.35
C VAL A 23 -9.00 7.08 -6.79
N SER A 24 -9.70 8.08 -7.33
CA SER A 24 -9.38 8.72 -8.61
C SER A 24 -8.01 9.40 -8.64
N GLU A 25 -7.49 9.86 -7.49
CA GLU A 25 -6.13 10.39 -7.32
C GLU A 25 -5.07 9.27 -7.17
N GLY A 26 -5.53 8.02 -7.04
CA GLY A 26 -4.73 6.81 -7.03
C GLY A 26 -4.71 6.09 -5.68
N ASP A 27 -4.57 4.78 -5.75
CA ASP A 27 -4.27 3.91 -4.61
C ASP A 27 -2.75 3.79 -4.47
N LYS A 28 -2.19 4.45 -3.45
CA LYS A 28 -0.75 4.53 -3.24
C LYS A 28 -0.23 3.34 -2.45
N ARG A 29 0.63 2.54 -3.10
CA ARG A 29 1.46 1.52 -2.47
C ARG A 29 2.69 2.16 -1.83
N ILE A 30 2.83 2.01 -0.51
CA ILE A 30 4.00 2.41 0.29
C ILE A 30 4.71 1.15 0.75
N LEU A 31 6.01 1.05 0.49
CA LEU A 31 6.82 -0.07 0.95
C LEU A 31 7.46 0.24 2.30
N VAL A 32 7.33 -0.68 3.24
CA VAL A 32 8.00 -0.64 4.54
C VAL A 32 8.94 -1.83 4.64
N ILE A 33 10.22 -1.54 4.87
CA ILE A 33 11.30 -2.52 4.98
C ILE A 33 11.93 -2.36 6.35
N ASN A 34 11.91 -3.43 7.14
CA ASN A 34 12.42 -3.46 8.51
C ASN A 34 11.91 -2.28 9.36
N GLY A 35 10.59 -2.05 9.31
CA GLY A 35 9.93 -0.97 10.07
C GLY A 35 10.18 0.45 9.55
N ALA A 36 10.90 0.64 8.45
CA ALA A 36 11.14 1.95 7.85
C ALA A 36 10.58 2.03 6.42
N ALA A 37 9.81 3.06 6.13
CA ALA A 37 9.26 3.26 4.78
C ALA A 37 10.33 3.64 3.75
N VAL A 38 10.05 3.36 2.49
CA VAL A 38 10.64 4.05 1.35
C VAL A 38 9.97 5.43 1.27
N ASP A 39 10.74 6.48 1.01
CA ASP A 39 10.29 7.88 0.98
C ASP A 39 9.36 8.22 -0.20
N HIS A 40 9.19 7.29 -1.14
CA HIS A 40 8.25 7.35 -2.25
C HIS A 40 7.32 6.15 -2.25
N GLY A 41 6.08 6.39 -2.68
CA GLY A 41 5.11 5.35 -3.00
C GLY A 41 4.77 5.36 -4.49
N LEU A 42 4.12 4.29 -4.93
CA LEU A 42 3.56 4.19 -6.28
C LEU A 42 2.05 4.40 -6.20
N ALA A 43 1.54 5.57 -6.62
CA ALA A 43 0.12 5.74 -6.86
C ALA A 43 -0.29 4.97 -8.09
N ARG A 44 -1.23 4.07 -7.93
CA ARG A 44 -1.81 3.30 -9.02
C ARG A 44 -3.12 4.01 -9.38
N LEU A 45 -3.15 4.63 -10.55
CA LEU A 45 -4.32 5.36 -11.04
C LEU A 45 -5.24 4.39 -11.80
N PRO A 46 -6.56 4.40 -11.54
CA PRO A 46 -7.50 3.61 -12.33
C PRO A 46 -7.44 3.97 -13.82
N ALA A 47 -7.74 2.99 -14.67
CA ALA A 47 -8.00 3.26 -16.08
C ALA A 47 -9.32 4.02 -16.26
N GLU A 48 -9.49 4.71 -17.38
CA GLU A 48 -10.72 5.44 -17.68
C GLU A 48 -11.93 4.49 -17.64
N GLY A 49 -12.91 4.78 -16.78
CA GLY A 49 -14.11 3.95 -16.59
C GLY A 49 -13.98 2.75 -15.64
N GLU A 50 -12.82 2.53 -15.01
CA GLU A 50 -12.59 1.45 -14.03
C GLU A 50 -12.29 2.06 -12.65
N PHE A 51 -12.79 1.48 -11.56
CA PHE A 51 -12.51 1.98 -10.21
C PHE A 51 -11.28 1.31 -9.59
N ARG A 52 -10.91 0.12 -10.08
CA ARG A 52 -9.77 -0.65 -9.58
C ARG A 52 -8.48 -0.04 -10.12
N ALA A 53 -7.64 0.39 -9.19
CA ALA A 53 -6.35 1.01 -9.45
C ALA A 53 -5.22 0.02 -9.78
N ASN A 54 -5.42 -1.28 -9.60
CA ASN A 54 -4.34 -2.27 -9.63
C ASN A 54 -3.63 -2.29 -10.99
N LEU A 55 -2.29 -2.36 -11.00
CA LEU A 55 -1.47 -2.37 -12.22
C LEU A 55 -1.86 -3.50 -13.19
N ALA A 56 -2.28 -4.66 -12.67
CA ALA A 56 -2.73 -5.80 -13.46
C ALA A 56 -4.03 -5.53 -14.24
N ALA A 57 -4.82 -4.52 -13.84
CA ALA A 57 -6.06 -4.12 -14.50
C ALA A 57 -5.85 -2.96 -15.51
N GLY A 58 -4.60 -2.64 -15.87
CA GLY A 58 -4.29 -1.54 -16.80
C GLY A 58 -4.14 -0.17 -16.15
N GLY A 59 -4.09 -0.11 -14.81
CA GLY A 59 -3.83 1.13 -14.08
C GLY A 59 -2.42 1.70 -14.35
N ARG A 60 -2.30 3.03 -14.34
CA ARG A 60 -1.01 3.71 -14.54
C ARG A 60 -0.33 3.96 -13.20
N GLY A 61 0.90 3.47 -13.04
CA GLY A 61 1.74 3.78 -11.87
C GLY A 61 2.40 5.16 -11.98
N VAL A 62 2.22 6.00 -10.96
CA VAL A 62 2.89 7.29 -10.80
C VAL A 62 3.65 7.28 -9.49
N VAL A 63 4.97 7.36 -9.57
CA VAL A 63 5.82 7.44 -8.38
C VAL A 63 5.75 8.86 -7.82
N GLN A 64 5.54 8.97 -6.52
CA GLN A 64 5.44 10.25 -5.84
C GLN A 64 6.00 10.15 -4.41
N PRO A 65 6.58 11.25 -3.88
CA PRO A 65 7.03 11.28 -2.49
C PRO A 65 5.85 11.04 -1.53
N LEU A 66 6.16 10.52 -0.35
CA LEU A 66 5.19 10.40 0.73
C LEU A 66 4.83 11.78 1.29
N SER A 67 3.54 12.04 1.43
CA SER A 67 2.99 13.20 2.12
C SER A 67 3.16 13.06 3.64
N GLU A 68 3.03 14.17 4.36
CA GLU A 68 3.05 14.18 5.83
C GLU A 68 2.02 13.22 6.44
N ARG A 69 0.82 13.16 5.85
CA ARG A 69 -0.24 12.25 6.29
C ARG A 69 0.14 10.79 6.11
N GLU A 70 0.85 10.45 5.05
CA GLU A 70 1.30 9.09 4.76
C GLU A 70 2.44 8.66 5.67
N TRP A 71 3.39 9.56 5.94
CA TRP A 71 4.40 9.35 6.98
C TRP A 71 3.78 9.13 8.36
N TRP A 72 2.76 9.92 8.71
CA TRP A 72 2.02 9.71 9.94
C TRP A 72 1.38 8.31 10.01
N ILE A 73 0.78 7.82 8.91
CA ILE A 73 0.22 6.46 8.83
C ILE A 73 1.31 5.42 9.06
N VAL A 74 2.47 5.55 8.40
CA VAL A 74 3.60 4.63 8.59
C VAL A 74 3.99 4.54 10.07
N GLU A 75 4.11 5.68 10.75
CA GLU A 75 4.45 5.69 12.19
C GLU A 75 3.36 5.07 13.07
N GLN A 76 2.08 5.14 12.70
CA GLN A 76 1.01 4.45 13.44
C GLN A 76 1.07 2.92 13.27
N VAL A 77 1.49 2.43 12.10
CA VAL A 77 1.51 0.99 11.76
C VAL A 77 2.83 0.33 12.20
N LYS A 78 3.90 1.10 12.34
CA LYS A 78 5.23 0.62 12.70
C LYS A 78 5.29 -0.26 13.96
N PRO A 79 4.58 0.03 15.08
CA PRO A 79 4.56 -0.86 16.24
C PRO A 79 4.01 -2.26 15.91
N LEU A 80 2.93 -2.33 15.11
CA LEU A 80 2.33 -3.60 14.67
C LEU A 80 3.29 -4.38 13.77
N ILE A 81 3.96 -3.71 12.83
CA ILE A 81 4.95 -4.33 11.94
C ILE A 81 6.10 -4.95 12.76
N ALA A 82 6.58 -4.24 13.79
CA ALA A 82 7.63 -4.72 14.67
C ALA A 82 7.17 -5.91 15.54
N GLU A 83 5.98 -5.81 16.14
CA GLU A 83 5.39 -6.88 16.96
C GLU A 83 5.20 -8.18 16.17
N GLN A 84 4.70 -8.06 14.93
CA GLN A 84 4.44 -9.19 14.04
C GLN A 84 5.69 -9.64 13.25
N GLN A 85 6.85 -9.03 13.52
CA GLN A 85 8.13 -9.34 12.86
C GLN A 85 8.04 -9.28 11.32
N LEU A 86 7.25 -8.35 10.81
CA LEU A 86 7.01 -8.18 9.37
C LEU A 86 8.18 -7.43 8.74
N TYR A 87 9.11 -8.18 8.15
CA TYR A 87 10.30 -7.61 7.56
C TYR A 87 10.01 -6.75 6.32
N LEU A 88 9.04 -7.17 5.50
CA LEU A 88 8.60 -6.46 4.31
C LEU A 88 7.08 -6.37 4.30
N ALA A 89 6.56 -5.15 4.20
CA ALA A 89 5.13 -4.89 4.10
C ALA A 89 4.82 -3.83 3.04
N GLY A 90 3.63 -3.91 2.45
CA GLY A 90 3.07 -2.92 1.55
C GLY A 90 1.81 -2.31 2.15
N LEU A 91 1.81 -1.00 2.39
CA LEU A 91 0.62 -0.28 2.84
C LEU A 91 -0.07 0.31 1.63
N ASP A 92 -1.38 0.08 1.51
CA ASP A 92 -2.22 0.73 0.51
C ASP A 92 -2.97 1.89 1.15
N VAL A 93 -2.81 3.07 0.56
CA VAL A 93 -3.34 4.33 1.09
C VAL A 93 -4.12 5.06 0.01
N ILE A 94 -5.38 5.40 0.31
CA ILE A 94 -6.24 6.21 -0.54
C ILE A 94 -6.68 7.44 0.25
N GLY A 95 -6.41 8.64 -0.29
CA GLY A 95 -6.91 9.89 0.28
C GLY A 95 -6.56 10.14 1.76
N GLY A 96 -5.43 9.60 2.24
CA GLY A 96 -5.00 9.72 3.63
C GLY A 96 -5.60 8.68 4.60
N TYR A 97 -6.22 7.63 4.07
CA TYR A 97 -6.71 6.47 4.81
C TYR A 97 -5.92 5.21 4.42
N LEU A 98 -5.45 4.46 5.41
CA LEU A 98 -4.92 3.11 5.21
C LEU A 98 -6.08 2.16 4.88
N THR A 99 -6.02 1.49 3.74
CA THR A 99 -7.06 0.56 3.28
C THR A 99 -6.66 -0.90 3.44
N GLU A 100 -5.39 -1.23 3.22
CA GLU A 100 -4.87 -2.60 3.30
C GLU A 100 -3.40 -2.63 3.75
N LEU A 101 -3.02 -3.71 4.46
CA LEU A 101 -1.64 -4.06 4.80
C LEU A 101 -1.27 -5.39 4.16
N ASN A 102 -0.48 -5.34 3.08
CA ASN A 102 0.03 -6.49 2.35
C ASN A 102 1.30 -7.04 3.01
N VAL A 103 1.26 -8.29 3.47
CA VAL A 103 2.38 -8.91 4.23
C VAL A 103 3.00 -10.13 3.56
N THR A 104 2.45 -10.60 2.43
CA THR A 104 2.89 -11.84 1.78
C THR A 104 3.95 -11.58 0.71
N SER A 105 3.61 -10.83 -0.34
CA SER A 105 4.52 -10.50 -1.44
C SER A 105 4.21 -9.11 -2.02
N PRO A 106 4.45 -8.02 -1.27
CA PRO A 106 4.19 -6.68 -1.76
C PRO A 106 5.14 -6.33 -2.93
N THR A 107 4.55 -5.90 -4.05
CA THR A 107 5.25 -5.53 -5.29
C THR A 107 5.60 -4.02 -5.32
N CYS A 108 5.89 -3.47 -6.51
CA CYS A 108 6.14 -2.04 -6.78
C CYS A 108 7.57 -1.53 -6.49
N MET A 109 8.49 -2.38 -6.05
CA MET A 109 9.90 -1.98 -5.85
C MET A 109 10.51 -1.44 -7.15
N ARG A 110 10.40 -2.20 -8.25
CA ARG A 110 11.07 -1.90 -9.53
C ARG A 110 10.65 -0.55 -10.12
N GLU A 111 9.37 -0.25 -10.05
CA GLU A 111 8.78 0.98 -10.55
C GLU A 111 9.32 2.19 -9.78
N ILE A 112 9.38 2.07 -8.44
CA ILE A 112 9.92 3.12 -7.59
C ILE A 112 11.43 3.28 -7.82
N GLU A 113 12.21 2.19 -7.81
CA GLU A 113 13.65 2.22 -8.08
C GLU A 113 13.97 2.87 -9.44
N LYS A 114 13.20 2.54 -10.49
CA LYS A 114 13.39 3.09 -11.83
C LYS A 114 13.16 4.60 -11.88
N ALA A 115 12.20 5.11 -11.10
CA ALA A 115 11.85 6.52 -11.10
C ALA A 115 12.74 7.37 -10.19
N THR A 116 13.18 6.83 -9.05
CA THR A 116 13.93 7.58 -8.03
C THR A 116 15.42 7.31 -8.02
N GLY A 117 15.86 6.22 -8.65
CA GLY A 117 17.24 5.73 -8.56
C GLY A 117 17.60 5.12 -7.19
N GLN A 118 16.65 5.01 -6.27
CA GLN A 118 16.91 4.45 -4.95
C GLN A 118 17.11 2.93 -5.03
N PRO A 119 18.08 2.36 -4.31
CA PRO A 119 18.36 0.92 -4.36
C PRO A 119 17.50 0.15 -3.34
N ILE A 120 16.17 0.15 -3.52
CA ILE A 120 15.20 -0.44 -2.59
C ILE A 120 15.43 -1.95 -2.40
N ALA A 121 15.67 -2.69 -3.48
CA ALA A 121 15.96 -4.12 -3.42
C ALA A 121 17.28 -4.40 -2.68
N ARG A 122 18.28 -3.54 -2.87
CA ARG A 122 19.54 -3.64 -2.11
C ARG A 122 19.30 -3.38 -0.62
N ARG A 123 18.54 -2.33 -0.27
CA ARG A 123 18.17 -2.01 1.11
C ARG A 123 17.47 -3.18 1.80
N PHE A 124 16.58 -3.89 1.08
CA PHE A 124 15.95 -5.11 1.58
C PHE A 124 16.98 -6.20 1.93
N TRP A 125 17.93 -6.49 1.04
CA TRP A 125 18.95 -7.51 1.30
C TRP A 125 19.95 -7.10 2.38
N GLU A 126 20.38 -5.84 2.38
CA GLU A 126 21.34 -5.31 3.36
C GLU A 126 20.80 -5.35 4.79
N GLY A 127 19.50 -5.15 4.99
CA GLY A 127 18.93 -5.23 6.34
C GLY A 127 18.61 -6.65 6.80
N LEU A 128 18.80 -7.68 5.97
CA LEU A 128 18.66 -9.10 6.34
C LEU A 128 19.99 -9.71 6.79
N ALA A 129 21.10 -9.07 6.41
CA ALA A 129 22.47 -9.45 6.76
C ALA A 129 22.85 -8.95 8.16
#